data_AF-W7G1M1-F1
#
_entry.id   AF-W7G1M1-F1
#
_cell.length_a   1.000
_cell.length_b   1.000
_cell.length_c   1.000
_cell.angle_alpha   90.00
_cell.angle_beta   90.00
_cell.angle_gamma   90.00
#
_symmetry.space_group_name_H-M   'P 1'
#
loop_
_entity.id
_entity.type
_entity.pdbx_description
1 polymer ?
#
loop_
_entity_poly.entity_id
_entity_poly.type
_entity_poly.pdbx_seq_one_letter_code
_entity_poly.pdbx_strand_id
1 'polypeptide(L)'
;MILSVACGNLLTCATSKCLDVQMGISPILSGFIGLFLQDIIVHYYELIDKLSIFGNFIFSFLSLYLMISIFSYNGNVLGNVGGILAGVSYPYIFKSDNFHGNDKKLKIIFAIFITLLLSGSLASLIVFKC
;
A
#
# COMPACT_ATOMS: atom_id res chain seq x y z
N MET A 1 0.35 -9.18 1.50
CA MET A 1 -0.14 -9.35 0.11
C MET A 1 -1.65 -9.32 -0.01
N ILE A 2 -2.40 -10.21 0.65
CA ILE A 2 -3.88 -10.14 0.67
C ILE A 2 -4.39 -8.78 1.15
N LEU A 3 -3.72 -8.17 2.12
CA LEU A 3 -4.07 -6.83 2.60
C LEU A 3 -3.92 -5.75 1.53
N SER A 4 -2.86 -5.78 0.73
CA SER A 4 -2.65 -4.84 -0.38
C SER A 4 -3.66 -5.04 -1.51
N VAL A 5 -4.07 -6.29 -1.77
CA VAL A 5 -5.17 -6.61 -2.69
C VAL A 5 -6.47 -6.00 -2.17
N ALA A 6 -6.81 -6.25 -0.91
CA ALA A 6 -8.06 -5.78 -0.31
C ALA A 6 -8.10 -4.25 -0.25
N CYS A 7 -7.13 -3.60 0.41
CA CYS A 7 -7.09 -2.14 0.53
C CYS A 7 -6.95 -1.46 -0.83
N GLY A 8 -6.05 -1.95 -1.68
CA GLY A 8 -5.75 -1.35 -2.97
C GLY A 8 -6.93 -1.44 -3.95
N ASN A 9 -7.49 -2.63 -4.16
CA ASN A 9 -8.61 -2.78 -5.09
C ASN A 9 -9.92 -2.20 -4.55
N LEU A 10 -10.15 -2.22 -3.22
CA LEU A 10 -11.31 -1.52 -2.63
C LEU A 10 -11.19 -0.01 -2.84
N LEU A 11 -10.00 0.59 -2.65
CA LEU A 11 -9.80 2.01 -2.96
C LEU A 11 -9.99 2.29 -4.46
N THR A 12 -9.39 1.46 -5.33
CA THR A 12 -9.56 1.59 -6.78
C THR A 12 -11.03 1.64 -7.14
N CYS A 13 -11.81 0.71 -6.59
CA CYS A 13 -13.23 0.64 -6.81
C CYS A 13 -13.95 1.86 -6.20
N ALA A 14 -13.64 2.28 -4.98
CA ALA A 14 -14.34 3.39 -4.33
C ALA A 14 -14.16 4.71 -5.08
N THR A 15 -13.05 4.86 -5.80
CA THR A 15 -12.67 6.10 -6.47
C THR A 15 -12.81 6.06 -7.99
N SER A 16 -13.20 4.93 -8.58
CA SER A 16 -13.52 4.83 -10.01
C SER A 16 -14.92 5.37 -10.29
N LYS A 17 -15.15 5.82 -11.54
CA LYS A 17 -16.49 6.30 -11.96
C LYS A 17 -17.50 5.15 -11.96
N CYS A 18 -18.79 5.46 -11.79
CA CYS A 18 -19.88 4.51 -12.01
C CYS A 18 -19.68 3.80 -13.37
N LEU A 19 -19.82 2.47 -13.39
CA LEU A 19 -19.64 1.59 -14.56
C LEU A 19 -18.20 1.40 -15.09
N ASP A 20 -17.20 2.07 -14.50
CA ASP A 20 -15.81 1.91 -14.89
C ASP A 20 -15.16 0.75 -14.11
N VAL A 21 -14.81 -0.34 -14.80
CA VAL A 21 -14.18 -1.52 -14.20
C VAL A 21 -12.67 -1.30 -14.19
N GLN A 22 -12.15 -0.86 -13.05
CA GLN A 22 -10.72 -0.80 -12.79
C GLN A 22 -10.37 -1.89 -11.78
N MET A 23 -9.78 -2.98 -12.26
CA MET A 23 -9.22 -4.06 -11.45
C MET A 23 -7.87 -4.42 -12.04
N GLY A 24 -6.84 -4.51 -11.19
CA GLY A 24 -5.48 -4.68 -11.69
C GLY A 24 -4.53 -5.29 -10.68
N ILE A 25 -3.37 -5.69 -11.16
CA ILE A 25 -2.25 -6.16 -10.34
C ILE A 25 -1.46 -4.98 -9.77
N SER A 26 -1.67 -3.77 -10.29
CA SER A 26 -0.93 -2.57 -9.89
C SER A 26 -1.01 -2.25 -8.39
N PRO A 27 -2.12 -2.45 -7.66
CA PRO A 27 -2.14 -2.20 -6.21
C PRO A 27 -1.34 -3.26 -5.44
N ILE A 28 -1.23 -4.48 -5.98
CA ILE A 28 -0.42 -5.56 -5.41
C ILE A 28 1.06 -5.23 -5.55
N LEU A 29 1.48 -4.87 -6.77
CA LEU A 29 2.84 -4.44 -7.06
C LEU A 29 3.24 -3.21 -6.24
N SER A 30 2.32 -2.26 -6.12
CA SER A 30 2.47 -1.10 -5.22
C SER A 30 2.62 -1.52 -3.76
N GLY A 31 1.95 -2.59 -3.33
CA GLY A 31 2.14 -3.19 -2.01
C GLY A 31 3.54 -3.78 -1.78
N PHE A 32 4.17 -4.36 -2.80
CA PHE A 32 5.58 -4.79 -2.70
C PHE A 32 6.53 -3.61 -2.53
N ILE A 33 6.31 -2.51 -3.23
CA ILE A 33 7.06 -1.26 -3.00
C ILE A 33 6.90 -0.80 -1.55
N GLY A 34 5.68 -0.83 -1.01
CA GLY A 34 5.43 -0.47 0.38
C GLY A 34 6.18 -1.34 1.39
N LEU A 35 6.28 -2.65 1.15
CA LEU A 35 7.09 -3.54 1.99
C LEU A 35 8.58 -3.18 1.97
N PHE A 36 9.13 -2.94 0.78
CA PHE A 36 10.54 -2.58 0.66
C PHE A 36 10.83 -1.21 1.28
N LEU A 37 9.90 -0.25 1.13
CA LEU A 37 9.98 1.04 1.80
C LEU A 37 9.97 0.89 3.33
N GLN A 38 9.14 0.00 3.87
CA GLN A 38 9.11 -0.28 5.30
C GLN A 38 10.44 -0.85 5.80
N ASP A 39 11.06 -1.74 5.03
CA ASP A 39 12.35 -2.33 5.38
C ASP A 39 13.47 -1.29 5.43
N ILE A 40 13.49 -0.35 4.46
CA ILE A 40 14.38 0.81 4.45
C ILE A 40 14.14 1.69 5.69
N ILE A 41 12.88 1.95 6.05
CA ILE A 41 12.53 2.79 7.21
C ILE A 41 13.04 2.16 8.51
N VAL A 42 12.83 0.86 8.70
CA VAL A 42 13.23 0.17 9.94
C VAL A 42 14.75 0.13 10.09
N HIS A 43 15.47 -0.19 9.02
CA HIS A 43 16.92 -0.35 9.07
C HIS A 43 17.68 0.95 8.70
N TYR A 44 17.00 2.10 8.64
CA TYR A 44 17.56 3.36 8.11
C TYR A 44 18.89 3.79 8.73
N TYR A 45 19.11 3.51 10.02
CA TYR A 45 20.35 3.85 10.72
C TYR A 45 21.49 2.86 10.46
N GLU A 46 21.19 1.64 10.04
CA GLU A 46 22.17 0.58 9.74
C GLU A 46 22.65 0.64 8.27
N LEU A 47 21.94 1.38 7.42
CA LEU A 47 22.29 1.56 6.01
C LEU A 47 23.55 2.43 5.83
N ILE A 48 24.59 1.86 5.21
CA ILE A 48 25.85 2.54 4.90
C ILE A 48 25.69 3.44 3.66
N ASP A 49 25.19 2.89 2.55
CA ASP A 49 25.04 3.60 1.26
C ASP A 49 23.62 4.12 1.01
N LYS A 50 23.13 4.97 1.91
CA LYS A 50 21.74 5.47 1.89
C LYS A 50 21.34 6.07 0.55
N LEU A 51 22.19 6.92 -0.03
CA LEU A 51 21.88 7.63 -1.28
C LEU A 51 21.73 6.66 -2.47
N SER A 52 22.52 5.59 -2.51
CA SER A 52 22.40 4.52 -3.51
C SER A 52 21.08 3.76 -3.34
N ILE A 53 20.71 3.40 -2.11
CA ILE A 53 19.48 2.69 -1.79
C ILE A 53 18.25 3.54 -2.15
N PHE A 54 18.24 4.82 -1.79
CA PHE A 54 17.16 5.73 -2.18
C PHE A 54 17.08 5.95 -3.69
N GLY A 55 18.22 6.09 -4.36
CA GLY A 55 18.28 6.17 -5.82
C GLY A 55 17.66 4.93 -6.47
N ASN A 56 18.08 3.75 -6.07
CA ASN A 56 17.55 2.47 -6.57
C ASN A 56 16.07 2.29 -6.26
N PHE A 57 15.61 2.74 -5.09
CA PHE A 57 14.19 2.74 -4.74
C PHE A 57 13.37 3.62 -5.68
N ILE A 58 13.82 4.86 -5.91
CA ILE A 58 13.14 5.81 -6.82
C ILE A 58 13.11 5.25 -8.25
N PHE A 59 14.23 4.71 -8.74
CA PHE A 59 14.28 4.10 -10.07
C PHE A 59 13.35 2.88 -10.20
N SER A 60 13.32 2.03 -9.18
CA SER A 60 12.42 0.86 -9.16
C SER A 60 10.95 1.28 -9.12
N PHE A 61 10.62 2.29 -8.31
CA PHE A 61 9.27 2.86 -8.26
C PHE A 61 8.86 3.47 -9.59
N LEU A 62 9.74 4.24 -10.21
CA LEU A 62 9.49 4.87 -11.51
C LEU A 62 9.30 3.83 -12.61
N SER A 63 10.16 2.79 -12.65
CA SER A 63 10.04 1.68 -13.59
C SER A 63 8.70 0.96 -13.44
N LEU A 64 8.30 0.68 -12.20
CA LEU A 64 7.02 0.05 -11.90
C LEU A 64 5.84 0.94 -12.31
N TYR A 65 5.91 2.23 -12.01
CA TYR A 65 4.89 3.20 -12.40
C TYR A 65 4.72 3.27 -13.92
N LEU A 66 5.83 3.33 -14.67
CA LEU A 66 5.81 3.28 -16.13
C LEU A 66 5.19 1.98 -16.65
N MET A 67 5.57 0.83 -16.09
CA MET A 67 5.00 -0.47 -16.46
C MET A 67 3.48 -0.51 -16.25
N ILE A 68 3.00 -0.01 -15.10
CA ILE A 68 1.57 0.03 -14.78
C ILE A 68 0.82 0.99 -15.71
N SER A 69 1.42 2.13 -16.05
CA SER A 69 0.80 3.18 -16.86
C SER A 69 0.45 2.76 -18.31
N ILE A 70 1.09 1.69 -18.80
CA ILE A 70 0.81 1.12 -20.13
C ILE A 70 -0.58 0.47 -20.17
N PHE A 71 -1.12 0.02 -19.04
CA PHE A 71 -2.38 -0.71 -18.97
C PHE A 71 -3.50 0.15 -18.39
N SER A 72 -4.38 0.66 -19.26
CA SER A 72 -5.42 1.65 -18.90
C SER A 72 -6.44 1.19 -17.86
N TYR A 73 -6.64 -0.12 -17.69
CA TYR A 73 -7.57 -0.69 -16.70
C TYR A 73 -6.87 -1.34 -15.50
N ASN A 74 -5.54 -1.28 -15.45
CA ASN A 74 -4.74 -1.91 -14.40
C ASN A 74 -4.68 -1.01 -13.16
N GLY A 75 -5.82 -0.86 -12.49
CA GLY A 75 -5.97 -0.04 -11.29
C GLY A 75 -5.89 1.46 -11.54
N ASN A 76 -5.72 2.23 -10.47
CA ASN A 76 -5.57 3.68 -10.51
C ASN A 76 -4.62 4.18 -9.43
N VAL A 77 -4.28 5.47 -9.49
CA VAL A 77 -3.34 6.11 -8.56
C VAL A 77 -3.79 5.91 -7.11
N LEU A 78 -5.07 6.07 -6.81
CA LEU A 78 -5.59 5.97 -5.45
C LEU A 78 -5.51 4.53 -4.91
N GLY A 79 -5.82 3.53 -5.73
CA GLY A 79 -5.61 2.13 -5.38
C GLY A 79 -4.15 1.77 -5.18
N ASN A 80 -3.24 2.29 -6.00
CA ASN A 80 -1.81 2.09 -5.83
C ASN A 80 -1.32 2.67 -4.50
N VAL A 81 -1.79 3.86 -4.13
CA VAL A 81 -1.52 4.46 -2.81
C VAL A 81 -2.06 3.56 -1.69
N GLY A 82 -3.29 3.05 -1.82
CA GLY A 82 -3.86 2.08 -0.88
C GLY A 82 -3.03 0.80 -0.76
N GLY A 83 -2.48 0.33 -1.89
CA GLY A 83 -1.55 -0.80 -1.97
C GLY A 83 -0.26 -0.54 -1.20
N ILE A 84 0.42 0.58 -1.45
CA ILE A 84 1.65 0.99 -0.74
C ILE A 84 1.39 1.08 0.77
N LEU A 85 0.32 1.75 1.18
CA LEU A 85 -0.02 1.91 2.60
C LEU A 85 -0.24 0.56 3.30
N ALA A 86 -0.96 -0.35 2.65
CA ALA A 86 -1.14 -1.71 3.14
C ALA A 86 0.18 -2.49 3.18
N GLY A 87 1.06 -2.29 2.20
CA GLY A 87 2.40 -2.87 2.15
C GLY A 87 3.27 -2.39 3.31
N VAL A 88 3.35 -1.07 3.54
CA VAL A 88 4.12 -0.48 4.65
C VAL A 88 3.58 -0.95 6.00
N SER A 89 2.26 -1.06 6.13
CA SER A 89 1.62 -1.45 7.39
C SER A 89 1.76 -2.94 7.72
N TYR A 90 1.97 -3.79 6.71
CA TYR A 90 1.90 -5.24 6.87
C TYR A 90 2.88 -5.81 7.91
N PRO A 91 4.18 -5.46 7.91
CA PRO A 91 5.14 -5.96 8.89
C PRO A 91 4.82 -5.49 10.31
N TYR A 92 4.31 -4.26 10.49
CA TYR A 92 3.91 -3.76 11.80
C TYR A 92 2.69 -4.50 12.38
N ILE A 93 1.75 -4.93 11.54
CA ILE A 93 0.53 -5.62 11.98
C ILE A 93 0.79 -7.11 12.22
N PHE A 94 1.48 -7.78 11.30
CA PHE A 94 1.54 -9.25 11.26
C PHE A 94 2.86 -9.87 11.74
N LYS A 95 3.95 -9.11 11.89
CA LYS A 95 5.20 -9.66 12.43
C LYS A 95 5.02 -9.93 13.93
N SER A 96 5.29 -11.17 14.35
CA SER A 96 5.01 -11.70 15.70
C SER A 96 5.89 -11.10 16.79
N ASP A 97 6.99 -10.44 16.43
CA ASP A 97 8.06 -10.12 17.39
C ASP A 97 7.83 -8.77 18.10
N ASN A 98 6.81 -8.01 17.68
CA ASN A 98 6.53 -6.63 18.08
C ASN A 98 5.62 -6.49 19.33
N PHE A 99 5.76 -7.35 20.36
CA PHE A 99 4.86 -7.33 21.52
C PHE A 99 5.32 -6.47 22.71
N HIS A 100 6.48 -5.81 22.64
CA HIS A 100 7.00 -4.98 23.75
C HIS A 100 7.31 -3.54 23.30
N GLY A 101 6.98 -2.56 24.14
CA GLY A 101 7.40 -1.16 23.94
C GLY A 101 6.70 -0.38 22.82
N ASN A 102 7.47 0.39 22.05
CA ASN A 102 7.00 1.34 21.04
C ASN A 102 6.35 0.64 19.82
N ASP A 103 6.77 -0.59 19.53
CA ASP A 103 6.27 -1.37 18.38
C ASP A 103 4.81 -1.81 18.57
N LYS A 104 4.38 -2.02 19.82
CA LYS A 104 2.97 -2.28 20.15
C LYS A 104 2.08 -1.09 19.82
N LYS A 105 2.56 0.15 20.04
CA LYS A 105 1.81 1.36 19.69
C LYS A 105 1.67 1.50 18.18
N LEU A 106 2.76 1.29 17.43
CA LEU A 106 2.74 1.32 15.97
C LEU A 106 1.79 0.26 15.39
N LYS A 107 1.84 -0.97 15.92
CA LYS A 107 0.91 -2.04 15.54
C LYS A 107 -0.56 -1.64 15.71
N ILE A 108 -0.91 -1.06 16.85
CA ILE A 108 -2.28 -0.60 17.12
C ILE A 108 -2.69 0.52 16.15
N ILE A 109 -1.81 1.51 15.95
CA ILE A 109 -2.09 2.65 15.05
C ILE A 109 -2.32 2.16 13.62
N PHE A 110 -1.44 1.32 13.09
CA PHE A 110 -1.57 0.79 11.73
C PHE A 110 -2.78 -0.14 11.58
N ALA A 111 -3.09 -0.95 12.60
CA ALA A 111 -4.29 -1.78 12.59
C ALA A 111 -5.57 -0.93 12.56
N ILE A 112 -5.67 0.11 13.39
CA ILE A 112 -6.80 1.05 13.39
C ILE A 112 -6.89 1.75 12.03
N PHE A 113 -5.76 2.26 11.51
CA PHE A 113 -5.71 2.98 10.24
C PHE A 113 -6.19 2.10 9.07
N ILE A 114 -5.69 0.87 8.96
CA ILE A 114 -6.10 -0.08 7.91
C ILE A 114 -7.57 -0.47 8.05
N THR A 115 -8.05 -0.66 9.28
CA THR A 115 -9.46 -0.99 9.52
C THR A 115 -10.37 0.17 9.09
N LEU A 116 -10.01 1.40 9.46
CA LEU A 116 -10.72 2.61 9.05
C LEU A 116 -10.73 2.76 7.53
N LEU A 117 -9.57 2.57 6.88
CA LEU A 117 -9.45 2.62 5.43
C LEU A 117 -10.39 1.61 4.75
N LEU A 118 -10.35 0.35 5.18
CA LEU A 118 -11.21 -0.71 4.65
C LEU A 118 -12.70 -0.38 4.86
N SER A 119 -13.08 -0.02 6.08
CA SER A 119 -14.48 0.30 6.41
C SER A 119 -14.98 1.54 5.66
N GLY A 120 -14.14 2.55 5.49
CA GLY A 120 -14.47 3.78 4.76
C GLY A 120 -14.62 3.53 3.27
N SER A 121 -13.72 2.75 2.67
CA SER A 121 -13.84 2.32 1.28
C SER A 121 -15.08 1.46 1.06
N LEU A 122 -15.37 0.52 1.95
CA LEU A 122 -16.60 -0.30 1.90
C LEU A 122 -17.86 0.56 2.02
N ALA A 123 -17.92 1.50 2.97
CA ALA A 123 -19.05 2.41 3.11
C ALA A 123 -19.21 3.30 1.87
N SER A 124 -18.12 3.81 1.30
CA SER A 124 -18.13 4.57 0.04
C SER A 124 -18.71 3.75 -1.11
N LEU A 125 -18.32 2.47 -1.22
CA LEU A 125 -18.83 1.55 -2.23
C LEU A 125 -20.32 1.26 -2.08
N ILE A 126 -20.82 1.11 -0.85
CA ILE A 126 -22.21 0.71 -0.60
C ILE A 126 -23.17 1.91 -0.66
N VAL A 127 -22.75 3.08 -0.16
CA VAL A 127 -23.64 4.23 0.06
C VAL A 127 -23.52 5.29 -1.03
N PHE A 128 -22.33 5.46 -1.63
CA PHE A 128 -22.02 6.63 -2.45
C PHE A 128 -21.59 6.31 -3.87
N LYS A 129 -21.29 5.04 -4.18
CA LYS A 129 -20.65 4.71 -5.45
C LYS A 129 -21.58 4.86 -6.65
N CYS A 130 -22.90 4.80 -6.46
CA CYS A 130 -23.98 5.30 -7.31
C CYS A 130 -25.26 5.26 -6.44
#